data_AF-A0A1I7Z084-F1
#
_entry.id   AF-A0A1I7Z084-F1
#
_cell.length_a   1.000
_cell.length_b   1.000
_cell.length_c   1.000
_cell.angle_alpha   90.00
_cell.angle_beta   90.00
_cell.angle_gamma   90.00
#
_symmetry.space_group_name_H-M   'P 1'
#
loop_
_entity.id
_entity.type
_entity.pdbx_description
1 polymer ?
#
loop_
_entity_poly.entity_id
_entity_poly.type
_entity_poly.pdbx_seq_one_letter_code
_entity_poly.pdbx_strand_id
1 'polypeptide(L)'
;MKQPGEHRYVPCEEWLRSDKTHLRVRKMKLLYGQRKNIPFKNLEEALQWSLRMAPYLNNLEEMIITMVLGREEKIFDCLWTLPCHTLSYDGRNISFLMWHLKNNDRLKCLSTGIFSYNDVRDLLPLCAEKRLTWKMTSILLPSTLQCLKTWQGDAQWMEIYPLVIEPEDLYPRRGKVFYEDEHVRKEFVWTSDHEAYLTVTWK
;
A
#
# COMPACT_ATOMS: atom_id res chain seq x y z
N MET A 1 -23.11 5.08 28.07
CA MET A 1 -21.76 5.15 27.46
C MET A 1 -21.85 4.60 26.04
N LYS A 2 -21.57 5.41 25.01
CA LYS A 2 -21.52 4.95 23.61
C LYS A 2 -20.09 4.48 23.31
N GLN A 3 -19.94 3.32 22.68
CA GLN A 3 -18.65 2.80 22.23
C GLN A 3 -18.02 3.77 21.21
N PRO A 4 -16.71 4.07 21.29
CA PRO A 4 -16.03 4.83 20.27
C PRO A 4 -15.75 3.92 19.07
N GLY A 5 -16.31 4.25 17.89
CA GLY A 5 -15.83 3.68 16.63
C GLY A 5 -16.86 3.13 15.65
N GLU A 6 -18.17 3.24 15.89
CA GLU A 6 -19.14 2.95 14.82
C GLU A 6 -19.14 4.10 13.81
N HIS A 7 -18.32 3.97 12.77
CA HIS A 7 -18.44 4.78 11.57
C HIS A 7 -19.80 4.47 10.92
N ARG A 8 -20.82 5.28 11.23
CA ARG A 8 -22.09 5.23 10.51
C ARG A 8 -21.80 5.45 9.04
N TYR A 9 -22.25 4.50 8.23
CA TYR A 9 -22.30 4.67 6.80
C TYR A 9 -23.23 5.85 6.48
N VAL A 10 -22.70 6.88 5.82
CA VAL A 10 -23.46 8.04 5.34
C VAL A 10 -23.44 7.96 3.81
N PRO A 11 -24.59 7.90 3.13
CA PRO A 11 -24.68 7.98 1.68
C PRO A 11 -24.00 9.25 1.15
N CYS A 12 -23.45 9.20 -0.07
CA CYS A 12 -22.73 10.33 -0.67
C CYS A 12 -23.61 11.58 -0.77
N GLU A 13 -24.90 11.41 -1.03
CA GLU A 13 -25.92 12.46 -1.09
C GLU A 13 -26.05 13.23 0.23
N GLU A 14 -26.16 12.49 1.33
CA GLU A 14 -26.34 13.04 2.67
C GLU A 14 -25.04 13.70 3.14
N TRP A 15 -23.91 13.14 2.74
CA TRP A 15 -22.60 13.70 3.04
C TRP A 15 -22.31 15.01 2.28
N LEU A 16 -22.63 15.09 0.99
CA LEU A 16 -22.43 16.31 0.19
C LEU A 16 -23.29 17.49 0.68
N ARG A 17 -24.43 17.21 1.32
CA ARG A 17 -25.29 18.22 1.96
C ARG A 17 -24.73 18.73 3.29
N SER A 18 -23.72 18.06 3.86
CA SER A 18 -23.04 18.45 5.09
C SER A 18 -21.88 19.40 4.77
N ASP A 19 -22.11 20.68 5.01
CA ASP A 19 -21.35 21.82 4.45
C ASP A 19 -19.85 21.90 4.84
N LYS A 20 -19.33 21.06 5.76
CA LYS A 20 -17.97 21.24 6.31
C LYS A 20 -17.14 19.99 6.58
N THR A 21 -17.68 18.79 6.36
CA THR A 21 -16.93 17.53 6.62
C THR A 21 -15.96 17.16 5.50
N HIS A 22 -16.22 17.62 4.28
CA HIS A 22 -15.42 17.32 3.10
C HIS A 22 -13.99 17.88 3.16
N LEU A 23 -13.78 19.04 3.78
CA LEU A 23 -12.45 19.65 3.98
C LEU A 23 -11.50 18.80 4.85
N ARG A 24 -12.04 17.81 5.57
CA ARG A 24 -11.32 16.95 6.51
C ARG A 24 -11.03 15.56 5.96
N VAL A 25 -11.38 15.26 4.72
CA VAL A 25 -11.05 13.95 4.15
C VAL A 25 -9.54 13.86 3.95
N ARG A 26 -8.93 12.93 4.67
CA ARG A 26 -7.50 12.63 4.62
C ARG A 26 -7.21 11.22 4.17
N LYS A 27 -8.21 10.34 4.16
CA LYS A 27 -8.04 8.93 3.85
C LYS A 27 -9.07 8.48 2.83
N MET A 28 -8.61 7.86 1.76
CA MET A 28 -9.45 7.20 0.77
C MET A 28 -9.16 5.70 0.76
N LYS A 29 -10.21 4.89 0.62
CA LYS A 29 -10.11 3.44 0.46
C LYS A 29 -10.86 3.01 -0.79
N LEU A 30 -10.15 2.43 -1.76
CA LEU A 30 -10.71 1.79 -2.94
C LEU A 30 -10.66 0.28 -2.72
N LEU A 31 -11.82 -0.29 -2.44
CA LEU A 31 -11.97 -1.70 -2.06
C LEU A 31 -12.91 -2.41 -3.04
N TYR A 32 -12.56 -3.62 -3.45
CA TYR A 32 -13.48 -4.49 -4.17
C TYR A 32 -14.26 -5.29 -3.14
N GLY A 33 -15.56 -5.07 -3.05
CA GLY A 33 -16.42 -5.82 -2.14
C GLY A 33 -17.62 -6.38 -2.87
N GLN A 34 -17.70 -7.72 -2.99
CA GLN A 34 -18.98 -8.40 -3.24
C GLN A 34 -19.86 -8.30 -1.97
N ARG A 35 -20.28 -7.09 -1.61
CA ARG A 35 -21.23 -6.92 -0.51
C ARG A 35 -22.64 -7.06 -1.08
N LYS A 36 -23.29 -8.19 -0.76
CA LYS A 36 -24.69 -8.49 -1.11
C LYS A 36 -25.72 -7.43 -0.66
N ASN A 37 -25.32 -6.44 0.15
CA ASN A 37 -26.21 -5.46 0.79
C ASN A 37 -25.79 -3.98 0.59
N ILE A 38 -25.00 -3.64 -0.43
CA ILE A 38 -24.77 -2.21 -0.76
C ILE A 38 -25.91 -1.75 -1.69
N PRO A 39 -26.61 -0.65 -1.37
CA PRO A 39 -27.79 -0.21 -2.12
C PRO A 39 -27.51 0.40 -3.50
N PHE A 40 -26.24 0.63 -3.88
CA PHE A 40 -25.87 1.19 -5.18
C PHE A 40 -25.85 0.10 -6.24
N LYS A 41 -26.68 0.25 -7.27
CA LYS A 41 -27.18 -0.87 -8.06
C LYS A 41 -26.48 -1.08 -9.40
N ASN A 42 -25.53 -0.24 -9.79
CA ASN A 42 -24.67 -0.49 -10.95
C ASN A 42 -23.37 0.34 -10.92
N LEU A 43 -22.44 -0.02 -11.82
CA LEU A 43 -21.12 0.60 -11.96
C LEU A 43 -21.19 2.09 -12.34
N GLU A 44 -22.21 2.49 -13.10
CA GLU A 44 -22.42 3.86 -13.56
C GLU A 44 -22.76 4.80 -12.40
N GLU A 45 -23.66 4.38 -11.50
CA GLU A 45 -23.96 5.12 -10.27
C GLU A 45 -22.70 5.29 -9.41
N ALA A 46 -21.92 4.22 -9.24
CA ALA A 46 -20.66 4.30 -8.49
C ALA A 46 -19.66 5.29 -9.13
N LEU A 47 -19.58 5.33 -10.46
CA LEU A 47 -18.75 6.29 -11.19
C LEU A 47 -19.24 7.72 -11.00
N GLN A 48 -20.54 7.98 -11.15
CA GLN A 48 -21.11 9.32 -10.97
C GLN A 48 -20.87 9.84 -9.54
N TRP A 49 -20.98 8.99 -8.53
CA TRP A 49 -20.63 9.35 -7.16
C TRP A 49 -19.14 9.64 -6.99
N SER A 50 -18.29 8.81 -7.57
CA SER A 50 -16.84 9.01 -7.56
C SER A 50 -16.44 10.36 -8.17
N LEU A 51 -17.00 10.70 -9.33
CA LEU A 51 -16.75 11.99 -10.00
C LEU A 51 -17.21 13.18 -9.15
N ARG A 52 -18.36 13.07 -8.47
CA ARG A 52 -18.85 14.11 -7.54
C ARG A 52 -17.96 14.28 -6.32
N MET A 53 -17.32 13.20 -5.86
CA MET A 53 -16.45 13.21 -4.68
C MET A 53 -15.03 13.70 -4.99
N ALA A 54 -14.53 13.47 -6.21
CA ALA A 54 -13.14 13.77 -6.59
C ALA A 54 -12.64 15.19 -6.23
N PRO A 55 -13.41 16.29 -6.45
CA PRO A 55 -12.98 17.64 -6.08
C PRO A 55 -12.67 17.83 -4.59
N TYR A 56 -13.29 17.01 -3.72
CA TYR A 56 -13.13 17.08 -2.27
C TYR A 56 -11.94 16.27 -1.75
N LEU A 57 -11.29 15.48 -2.61
CA LEU A 57 -10.18 14.58 -2.28
C LEU A 57 -8.82 15.19 -2.66
N ASN A 58 -8.68 16.51 -2.51
CA ASN A 58 -7.51 17.27 -2.95
C ASN A 58 -6.33 17.25 -1.96
N ASN A 59 -6.55 16.76 -0.73
CA ASN A 59 -5.56 16.78 0.34
C ASN A 59 -5.48 15.45 1.08
N LEU A 60 -5.29 14.36 0.34
CA LEU A 60 -5.16 13.03 0.91
C LEU A 60 -3.82 12.84 1.62
N GLU A 61 -3.89 12.43 2.88
CA GLU A 61 -2.74 11.89 3.62
C GLU A 61 -2.52 10.43 3.24
N GLU A 62 -3.59 9.65 3.08
CA GLU A 62 -3.48 8.21 2.84
C GLU A 62 -4.48 7.73 1.78
N MET A 63 -3.98 6.93 0.85
CA MET A 63 -4.80 6.20 -0.11
C MET A 63 -4.55 4.70 0.06
N ILE A 64 -5.60 3.92 0.24
CA ILE A 64 -5.53 2.46 0.29
C ILE A 64 -6.28 1.89 -0.90
N ILE A 65 -5.60 1.07 -1.69
CA ILE A 65 -6.15 0.42 -2.87
C ILE A 65 -5.94 -1.08 -2.74
N THR A 66 -7.05 -1.80 -2.59
CA THR A 66 -7.05 -3.28 -2.56
C THR A 66 -7.86 -3.86 -3.72
N MET A 67 -8.35 -3.02 -4.64
CA MET A 67 -8.97 -3.47 -5.88
C MET A 67 -7.90 -4.06 -6.81
N VAL A 68 -8.19 -5.21 -7.41
CA VAL A 68 -7.51 -5.61 -8.65
C VAL A 68 -8.05 -4.68 -9.72
N LEU A 69 -7.32 -3.59 -9.96
CA LEU A 69 -7.57 -2.68 -11.05
C LEU A 69 -7.31 -3.47 -12.35
N GLY A 70 -8.38 -4.02 -12.93
CA GLY A 70 -8.36 -4.78 -14.19
C GLY A 70 -8.67 -3.86 -15.38
N ARG A 71 -9.64 -4.23 -16.24
CA ARG A 71 -10.16 -3.28 -17.26
C ARG A 71 -10.87 -2.05 -16.66
N GLU A 72 -11.17 -2.11 -15.37
CA GLU A 72 -11.87 -1.07 -14.61
C GLU A 72 -10.96 0.05 -14.09
N GLU A 73 -9.61 -0.04 -14.21
CA GLU A 73 -8.72 1.06 -13.77
C GLU A 73 -9.11 2.37 -14.44
N LYS A 74 -9.33 2.31 -15.78
CA LYS A 74 -9.73 3.45 -16.60
C LYS A 74 -11.03 4.11 -16.17
N ILE A 75 -11.95 3.33 -15.59
CA ILE A 75 -13.28 3.84 -15.21
C ILE A 75 -13.13 4.76 -14.00
N PHE A 76 -12.23 4.44 -13.07
CA PHE A 76 -12.02 5.21 -11.85
C PHE A 76 -10.68 5.98 -11.83
N ASP A 77 -10.13 6.33 -13.00
CA ASP A 77 -8.92 7.18 -13.14
C ASP A 77 -9.01 8.45 -12.31
N CYS A 78 -10.21 9.04 -12.21
CA CYS A 78 -10.47 10.23 -11.41
C CYS A 78 -10.19 10.08 -9.90
N LEU A 79 -10.13 8.85 -9.38
CA LEU A 79 -9.87 8.57 -7.96
C LEU A 79 -8.43 8.12 -7.74
N TRP A 80 -7.97 7.11 -8.47
CA TRP A 80 -6.66 6.53 -8.16
C TRP A 80 -5.51 7.44 -8.57
N THR A 81 -5.68 8.34 -9.54
CA THR A 81 -4.66 9.33 -9.92
C THR A 81 -4.51 10.48 -8.91
N LEU A 82 -5.32 10.52 -7.85
CA LEU A 82 -5.25 11.62 -6.88
C LEU A 82 -3.92 11.59 -6.10
N PRO A 83 -3.27 12.75 -5.90
CA PRO A 83 -2.05 12.82 -5.12
C PRO A 83 -2.34 12.56 -3.64
N CYS A 84 -1.46 11.79 -3.00
CA CYS A 84 -1.52 11.45 -1.58
C CYS A 84 -0.12 11.41 -0.95
N HIS A 85 -0.03 11.53 0.37
CA HIS A 85 1.25 11.41 1.08
C HIS A 85 1.71 9.94 1.23
N THR A 86 0.78 9.05 1.52
CA THR A 86 1.02 7.63 1.73
C THR A 86 0.09 6.81 0.85
N LEU A 87 0.65 5.93 0.03
CA LEU A 87 -0.10 5.01 -0.82
C LEU A 87 0.10 3.58 -0.33
N SER A 88 -0.99 2.92 0.05
CA SER A 88 -1.05 1.50 0.34
C SER A 88 -1.70 0.77 -0.82
N TYR A 89 -0.95 -0.10 -1.50
CA TYR A 89 -1.39 -0.78 -2.71
C TYR A 89 -1.11 -2.28 -2.63
N ASP A 90 -2.17 -3.07 -2.64
CA ASP A 90 -2.11 -4.55 -2.54
C ASP A 90 -2.07 -5.24 -3.92
N GLY A 91 -2.15 -4.47 -5.01
CA GLY A 91 -2.06 -5.02 -6.35
C GLY A 91 -0.62 -5.24 -6.83
N ARG A 92 -0.48 -5.91 -7.97
CA ARG A 92 0.82 -6.19 -8.62
C ARG A 92 1.10 -5.36 -9.88
N ASN A 93 0.20 -4.43 -10.24
CA ASN A 93 0.40 -3.57 -11.41
C ASN A 93 1.54 -2.56 -11.13
N ILE A 94 2.71 -2.81 -11.70
CA ILE A 94 3.90 -1.94 -11.55
C ILE A 94 3.69 -0.60 -12.26
N SER A 95 2.95 -0.56 -13.36
CA SER A 95 2.64 0.67 -14.09
C SER A 95 1.86 1.66 -13.22
N PHE A 96 1.02 1.15 -12.32
CA PHE A 96 0.32 1.96 -11.32
C PHE A 96 1.28 2.65 -10.35
N LEU A 97 2.21 1.88 -9.76
CA LEU A 97 3.25 2.41 -8.88
C LEU A 97 4.13 3.43 -9.62
N MET A 98 4.54 3.10 -10.85
CA MET A 98 5.31 4.00 -11.71
C MET A 98 4.59 5.33 -11.93
N TRP A 99 3.28 5.31 -12.16
CA TRP A 99 2.49 6.53 -12.35
C TRP A 99 2.56 7.42 -11.10
N HIS A 100 2.32 6.86 -9.91
CA HIS A 100 2.39 7.65 -8.68
C HIS A 100 3.79 8.17 -8.38
N LEU A 101 4.82 7.37 -8.60
CA LEU A 101 6.20 7.81 -8.44
C LEU A 101 6.51 9.03 -9.32
N LYS A 102 6.03 9.03 -10.57
CA LYS A 102 6.25 10.14 -11.51
C LYS A 102 5.37 11.37 -11.26
N ASN A 103 4.10 11.18 -10.92
CA ASN A 103 3.09 12.24 -10.97
C ASN A 103 2.59 12.71 -9.60
N ASN A 104 2.96 12.04 -8.50
CA ASN A 104 2.56 12.44 -7.16
C ASN A 104 3.76 13.01 -6.39
N ASP A 105 3.90 14.34 -6.41
CA ASP A 105 5.00 15.05 -5.73
C ASP A 105 4.86 15.06 -4.20
N ARG A 106 3.68 14.73 -3.70
CA ARG A 106 3.41 14.66 -2.26
C ARG A 106 3.75 13.31 -1.66
N LEU A 107 3.98 12.31 -2.50
CA LEU A 107 4.24 10.95 -2.06
C LEU A 107 5.51 10.91 -1.23
N LYS A 108 5.39 10.40 0.00
CA LYS A 108 6.53 10.13 0.89
C LYS A 108 6.63 8.67 1.28
N CYS A 109 5.50 7.95 1.34
CA CYS A 109 5.48 6.56 1.74
C CYS A 109 4.71 5.66 0.78
N LEU A 110 5.27 4.50 0.48
CA LEU A 110 4.63 3.38 -0.21
C LEU A 110 4.46 2.21 0.76
N SER A 111 3.31 1.56 0.73
CA SER A 111 3.06 0.30 1.42
C SER A 111 2.52 -0.71 0.44
N THR A 112 3.20 -1.84 0.24
CA THR A 112 2.78 -2.86 -0.75
C THR A 112 3.00 -4.27 -0.24
N GLY A 113 2.52 -5.26 -1.00
CA GLY A 113 3.08 -6.62 -0.94
C GLY A 113 4.58 -6.64 -1.32
N ILE A 114 5.30 -7.67 -0.90
CA ILE A 114 6.70 -7.87 -1.29
C ILE A 114 6.83 -8.08 -2.82
N PHE A 115 7.68 -7.28 -3.45
CA PHE A 115 8.13 -7.46 -4.83
C PHE A 115 9.53 -8.08 -4.85
N SER A 116 9.90 -8.76 -5.93
CA SER A 116 11.33 -9.01 -6.15
C SER A 116 12.02 -7.72 -6.57
N TYR A 117 13.29 -7.54 -6.19
CA TYR A 117 14.10 -6.39 -6.58
C TYR A 117 14.12 -6.21 -8.10
N ASN A 118 14.23 -7.32 -8.85
CA ASN A 118 14.26 -7.30 -10.30
C ASN A 118 12.95 -6.79 -10.92
N ASP A 119 11.81 -7.11 -10.33
CA ASP A 119 10.50 -6.66 -10.84
C ASP A 119 10.34 -5.14 -10.73
N VAL A 120 10.93 -4.53 -9.70
CA VAL A 120 10.76 -3.09 -9.40
C VAL A 120 12.03 -2.28 -9.58
N ARG A 121 13.09 -2.86 -10.16
CA ARG A 121 14.40 -2.21 -10.33
C ARG A 121 14.29 -0.87 -11.03
N ASP A 122 13.42 -0.79 -12.04
CA ASP A 122 13.22 0.43 -12.85
C ASP A 122 12.47 1.54 -12.08
N LEU A 123 11.83 1.21 -10.95
CA LEU A 123 11.18 2.17 -10.05
C LEU A 123 12.16 2.80 -9.06
N LEU A 124 13.24 2.10 -8.71
CA LEU A 124 14.12 2.47 -7.60
C LEU A 124 14.80 3.84 -7.78
N PRO A 125 15.22 4.26 -8.99
CA PRO A 125 15.77 5.61 -9.18
C PRO A 125 14.79 6.71 -8.79
N LEU A 126 13.49 6.53 -9.09
CA LEU A 126 12.44 7.49 -8.71
C LEU A 126 12.21 7.49 -7.19
N CYS A 127 12.30 6.31 -6.56
CA CYS A 127 12.24 6.23 -5.10
C CYS A 127 13.39 6.97 -4.42
N ALA A 128 14.59 6.88 -4.99
CA ALA A 128 15.78 7.59 -4.53
C ALA A 128 15.64 9.10 -4.72
N GLU A 129 15.25 9.54 -5.91
CA GLU A 129 15.03 10.96 -6.24
C GLU A 129 14.03 11.62 -5.27
N LYS A 130 12.96 10.90 -4.93
CA LYS A 130 11.91 11.38 -4.02
C LYS A 130 12.18 11.12 -2.55
N ARG A 131 13.30 10.49 -2.19
CA ARG A 131 13.65 10.09 -0.80
C ARG A 131 12.49 9.36 -0.11
N LEU A 132 11.89 8.42 -0.83
CA LEU A 132 10.71 7.71 -0.35
C LEU A 132 11.04 6.75 0.79
N THR A 133 10.01 6.39 1.54
CA THR A 133 10.01 5.18 2.38
C THR A 133 9.07 4.16 1.78
N TRP A 134 9.58 2.98 1.41
CA TRP A 134 8.79 1.88 0.89
C TRP A 134 8.76 0.73 1.89
N LYS A 135 7.59 0.48 2.46
CA LYS A 135 7.29 -0.65 3.32
C LYS A 135 6.66 -1.78 2.51
N MET A 136 7.29 -2.95 2.50
CA MET A 136 6.80 -4.15 1.84
C MET A 136 6.40 -5.18 2.90
N THR A 137 5.16 -5.64 2.87
CA THR A 137 4.59 -6.63 3.78
C THR A 137 4.50 -7.99 3.11
N SER A 138 4.75 -9.06 3.87
CA SER A 138 4.50 -10.42 3.38
C SER A 138 4.25 -11.40 4.52
N ILE A 139 3.60 -12.51 4.18
CA ILE A 139 3.65 -13.73 4.99
C ILE A 139 4.93 -14.47 4.63
N LEU A 140 5.67 -14.96 5.62
CA LEU A 140 6.90 -15.74 5.46
C LEU A 140 6.60 -17.13 4.89
N LEU A 141 6.65 -17.22 3.56
CA LEU A 141 6.47 -18.43 2.76
C LEU A 141 7.71 -18.63 1.88
N PRO A 142 7.98 -19.85 1.38
CA PRO A 142 9.11 -20.06 0.47
C PRO A 142 9.14 -19.10 -0.72
N SER A 143 7.98 -18.78 -1.31
CA SER A 143 7.89 -17.86 -2.45
C SER A 143 8.22 -16.41 -2.09
N THR A 144 7.74 -15.90 -0.95
CA THR A 144 8.01 -14.52 -0.49
C THR A 144 9.44 -14.37 0.00
N LEU A 145 10.03 -15.42 0.59
CA LEU A 145 11.45 -15.49 0.92
C LEU A 145 12.33 -15.39 -0.32
N GLN A 146 11.95 -16.01 -1.44
CA GLN A 146 12.69 -15.85 -2.70
C GLN A 146 12.65 -14.40 -3.19
N CYS A 147 11.50 -13.72 -3.09
CA CYS A 147 11.43 -12.29 -3.38
C CYS A 147 12.34 -11.48 -2.44
N LEU A 148 12.29 -11.73 -1.13
CA LEU A 148 13.12 -11.05 -0.15
C LEU A 148 14.62 -11.22 -0.41
N LYS A 149 15.07 -12.41 -0.83
CA LYS A 149 16.47 -12.69 -1.16
C LYS A 149 17.02 -11.74 -2.22
N THR A 150 16.21 -11.37 -3.20
CA THR A 150 16.64 -10.45 -4.26
C THR A 150 16.95 -9.04 -3.74
N TRP A 151 16.47 -8.68 -2.54
CA TRP A 151 16.73 -7.39 -1.91
C TRP A 151 17.97 -7.36 -1.00
N GLN A 152 18.55 -8.53 -0.73
CA GLN A 152 19.65 -8.72 0.22
C GLN A 152 20.80 -7.76 -0.08
N GLY A 153 21.27 -7.70 -1.33
CA GLY A 153 22.48 -6.95 -1.68
C GLY A 153 23.59 -7.26 -0.66
N ASP A 154 24.19 -6.22 -0.10
CA ASP A 154 25.25 -6.34 0.93
C ASP A 154 24.73 -6.58 2.35
N ALA A 155 23.40 -6.54 2.58
CA ALA A 155 22.80 -6.65 3.92
C ALA A 155 22.88 -8.06 4.54
N GLN A 156 23.22 -9.08 3.74
CA GLN A 156 23.42 -10.49 4.14
C GLN A 156 22.39 -11.11 5.10
N TRP A 157 21.17 -10.58 5.20
CA TRP A 157 20.20 -10.96 6.24
C TRP A 157 19.74 -12.43 6.23
N MET A 158 19.97 -13.16 5.13
CA MET A 158 19.64 -14.58 5.04
C MET A 158 20.59 -15.48 5.84
N GLU A 159 21.80 -14.98 6.16
CA GLU A 159 22.72 -15.67 7.06
C GLU A 159 22.26 -15.58 8.52
N ILE A 160 21.39 -14.60 8.82
CA ILE A 160 20.88 -14.31 10.16
C ILE A 160 19.46 -14.88 10.36
N TYR A 161 18.70 -15.05 9.28
CA TYR A 161 17.38 -15.65 9.33
C TYR A 161 17.49 -17.19 9.31
N PRO A 162 16.99 -17.90 10.33
CA PRO A 162 16.99 -19.35 10.29
C PRO A 162 16.01 -19.78 9.20
N LEU A 163 16.54 -20.35 8.11
CA LEU A 163 15.74 -21.06 7.12
C LEU A 163 14.99 -22.15 7.87
N VAL A 164 13.66 -22.04 7.95
CA VAL A 164 12.80 -23.10 8.48
C VAL A 164 12.86 -24.23 7.46
N ILE A 165 13.74 -25.21 7.71
CA ILE A 165 13.97 -26.36 6.83
C ILE A 165 12.98 -27.48 7.14
N GLU A 166 12.42 -27.52 8.35
CA GLU A 166 11.50 -28.57 8.80
C GLU A 166 10.18 -28.01 9.35
N PRO A 167 9.04 -28.68 9.10
CA PRO A 167 7.73 -28.25 9.61
C PRO A 167 7.61 -28.36 11.15
N GLU A 168 8.54 -29.05 11.80
CA GLU A 168 8.56 -29.30 13.24
C GLU A 168 9.47 -28.33 14.02
N ASP A 169 10.33 -27.59 13.32
CA ASP A 169 11.12 -26.52 13.91
C ASP A 169 10.30 -25.23 14.01
N LEU A 170 9.83 -24.98 15.22
CA LEU A 170 9.17 -23.75 15.67
C LEU A 170 9.76 -22.52 14.97
N TYR A 171 8.89 -21.85 14.21
CA TYR A 171 9.14 -20.63 13.46
C TYR A 171 10.11 -19.68 14.17
N PRO A 172 10.98 -18.96 13.43
CA PRO A 172 11.94 -18.05 14.02
C PRO A 172 11.25 -17.15 15.04
N ARG A 173 11.80 -17.13 16.26
CA ARG A 173 11.46 -16.10 17.24
C ARG A 173 11.59 -14.75 16.54
N ARG A 174 10.64 -13.85 16.80
CA ARG A 174 10.62 -12.48 16.27
C ARG A 174 12.04 -11.91 16.16
N GLY A 175 12.32 -11.22 15.06
CA GLY A 175 13.66 -10.72 14.84
C GLY A 175 13.68 -9.57 13.87
N LYS A 176 14.86 -8.96 13.77
CA LYS A 176 15.10 -7.83 12.89
C LYS A 176 16.55 -7.86 12.39
N VAL A 177 16.74 -7.45 11.15
CA VAL A 177 18.05 -7.18 10.56
C VAL A 177 18.03 -5.78 9.96
N PHE A 178 19.17 -5.12 10.05
CA PHE A 178 19.36 -3.74 9.66
C PHE A 178 20.57 -3.60 8.75
N TYR A 179 20.41 -2.83 7.69
CA TYR A 179 21.48 -2.42 6.79
C TYR A 179 21.33 -0.94 6.46
N GLU A 180 22.45 -0.23 6.41
CA GLU A 180 22.48 1.18 6.08
C GLU A 180 23.80 1.54 5.40
N ASP A 181 23.72 2.25 4.28
CA ASP A 181 24.85 2.87 3.61
C ASP A 181 24.60 4.39 3.42
N GLU A 182 25.41 5.03 2.58
CA GLU A 182 25.31 6.47 2.29
C GLU A 182 23.97 6.86 1.64
N HIS A 183 23.33 5.95 0.90
CA HIS A 183 22.18 6.26 0.04
C HIS A 183 20.87 5.61 0.49
N VAL A 184 20.94 4.46 1.18
CA VAL A 184 19.76 3.67 1.53
C VAL A 184 19.87 3.05 2.91
N ARG A 185 18.72 2.97 3.58
CA ARG A 185 18.49 2.18 4.79
C ARG A 185 17.51 1.06 4.45
N LYS A 186 17.84 -0.17 4.84
CA LYS A 186 16.95 -1.34 4.74
C LYS A 186 16.76 -1.94 6.12
N GLU A 187 15.51 -2.17 6.50
CA GLU A 187 15.14 -2.80 7.76
C GLU A 187 14.20 -3.96 7.46
N PHE A 188 14.65 -5.17 7.81
CA PHE A 188 13.85 -6.38 7.69
C PHE A 188 13.41 -6.83 9.08
N VAL A 189 12.11 -7.00 9.31
CA VAL A 189 11.51 -7.40 10.59
C VAL A 189 10.59 -8.58 10.35
N TRP A 190 10.65 -9.58 11.21
CA TRP A 190 9.70 -10.71 11.20
C TRP A 190 9.15 -10.98 12.60
N THR A 191 7.95 -11.53 12.63
CA THR A 191 7.19 -11.81 13.84
C THR A 191 6.93 -13.32 13.99
N SER A 192 6.44 -13.73 15.16
CA SER A 192 6.04 -15.11 15.42
C SER A 192 4.84 -15.57 14.59
N ASP A 193 4.05 -14.63 14.06
CA ASP A 193 2.75 -14.90 13.44
C ASP A 193 2.87 -14.97 11.91
N HIS A 194 4.06 -15.35 11.42
CA HIS A 194 4.46 -15.40 10.00
C HIS A 194 4.49 -14.07 9.28
N GLU A 195 4.21 -12.94 9.93
CA GLU A 195 4.31 -11.64 9.28
C GLU A 195 5.75 -11.17 9.19
N ALA A 196 6.10 -10.62 8.03
CA ALA A 196 7.38 -9.96 7.81
C ALA A 196 7.23 -8.66 7.02
N TYR A 197 8.18 -7.77 7.29
CA TYR A 197 8.21 -6.40 6.81
C TYR A 197 9.62 -6.09 6.30
N LEU A 198 9.74 -5.66 5.05
CA LEU A 198 10.95 -5.04 4.53
C LEU A 198 10.67 -3.54 4.33
N THR A 199 11.36 -2.69 5.06
CA THR A 199 11.29 -1.23 4.88
C THR A 199 12.57 -0.75 4.20
N VAL A 200 12.43 -0.06 3.08
CA VAL A 200 13.53 0.59 2.36
C VAL A 200 13.31 2.10 2.40
N THR A 201 14.29 2.84 2.89
CA THR A 201 14.27 4.30 2.98
C THR A 201 15.47 4.87 2.24
N TRP A 202 15.24 5.78 1.29
CA TRP A 202 16.28 6.48 0.55
C TRP A 202 16.64 7.83 1.20
N LYS A 203 17.91 8.20 1.19
CA LYS A 203 18.47 9.38 1.89
C LYS A 203 18.68 10.60 0.99
#